data_AF-A0A2W6CNT8-F1
#
_entry.id   AF-A0A2W6CNT8-F1
#
_cell.length_a   1.000
_cell.length_b   1.000
_cell.length_c   1.000
_cell.angle_alpha   90.00
_cell.angle_beta   90.00
_cell.angle_gamma   90.00
#
_symmetry.space_group_name_H-M   'P 1'
#
loop_
_entity.id
_entity.type
_entity.pdbx_description
1 polymer ?
#
loop_
_entity_poly.entity_id
_entity_poly.type
_entity_poly.pdbx_seq_one_letter_code
_entity_poly.pdbx_strand_id
1 'polypeptide(L)'
;MFQAFPRVGIPRTLASYEEYVNTVDLLIRCEAFPEPTFLWWDVRPQPRFGTVEVRIMDTQSTVAETAALVALIQSLARLEAQEGYASEQLLASPEVLAENRFLAARDGAGGSLVDPGAACRVPGAPAYTAR
;
A
#
# COMPACT_ATOMS: atom_id res chain seq x y z
N MET A 1 11.65 -10.19 11.70
CA MET A 1 12.14 -9.18 12.68
C MET A 1 11.39 -7.85 12.55
N PHE A 2 11.18 -7.28 11.35
CA PHE A 2 10.52 -5.97 11.18
C PHE A 2 9.01 -5.96 11.51
N GLN A 3 8.28 -7.05 11.22
CA GLN A 3 6.84 -7.18 11.52
C GLN A 3 6.50 -7.21 13.03
N ALA A 4 7.49 -7.29 13.91
CA ALA A 4 7.29 -7.25 15.36
C ALA A 4 7.17 -5.82 15.91
N PHE A 5 7.48 -4.80 15.10
CA PHE A 5 7.28 -3.41 15.48
C PHE A 5 5.82 -2.99 15.29
N PRO A 6 5.27 -2.14 16.18
CA PRO A 6 3.96 -1.54 15.95
C PRO A 6 3.97 -0.66 14.70
N ARG A 7 2.83 -0.52 14.02
CA ARG A 7 2.64 0.40 12.87
C ARG A 7 3.44 0.00 11.62
N VAL A 8 3.55 -1.30 11.36
CA VAL A 8 4.16 -1.88 10.15
C VAL A 8 3.08 -2.44 9.24
N GLY A 9 3.26 -2.32 7.93
CA GLY A 9 2.42 -2.97 6.92
C GLY A 9 1.32 -2.06 6.37
N ILE A 10 0.20 -2.65 5.98
CA ILE A 10 -0.90 -1.91 5.33
C ILE A 10 -1.51 -0.94 6.36
N PRO A 11 -1.62 0.36 6.05
CA PRO A 11 -2.27 1.29 6.95
C PRO A 11 -3.74 0.91 7.14
N ARG A 12 -4.30 1.20 8.32
CA ARG A 12 -5.76 1.13 8.50
C ARG A 12 -6.45 2.15 7.58
N THR A 13 -7.71 1.89 7.27
CA THR A 13 -8.56 2.89 6.61
C THR A 13 -8.70 4.13 7.48
N LEU A 14 -8.53 5.29 6.85
CA LEU A 14 -8.68 6.62 7.42
C LEU A 14 -9.74 7.35 6.59
N ALA A 15 -10.76 7.87 7.24
CA ALA A 15 -11.89 8.54 6.58
C ALA A 15 -11.53 9.96 6.11
N SER A 16 -10.49 10.58 6.69
CA SER A 16 -10.03 11.91 6.31
C SER A 16 -8.56 12.16 6.68
N TYR A 17 -8.00 13.21 6.08
CA TYR A 17 -6.67 13.71 6.47
C TYR A 17 -6.66 14.25 7.91
N GLU A 18 -7.77 14.83 8.38
CA GLU A 18 -7.91 15.27 9.77
C GLU A 18 -7.81 14.08 10.74
N GLU A 19 -8.43 12.95 10.41
CA GLU A 19 -8.31 11.73 11.21
C GLU A 19 -6.86 11.23 11.30
N TYR A 20 -6.13 11.30 10.18
CA TYR A 20 -4.70 11.00 10.16
C TYR A 20 -3.92 11.92 11.11
N VAL A 21 -4.10 13.24 10.99
CA VAL A 21 -3.40 14.22 11.84
C VAL A 21 -3.71 13.99 13.31
N ASN A 22 -4.99 13.87 13.67
CA ASN A 22 -5.41 13.63 15.05
C ASN A 22 -4.82 12.34 15.64
N THR A 23 -4.77 11.27 14.83
CA THR A 23 -4.16 9.99 15.24
C THR A 23 -2.67 10.14 15.52
N VAL A 24 -1.94 10.79 14.62
CA VAL A 24 -0.49 10.96 14.73
C VAL A 24 -0.12 11.91 15.86
N ASP A 25 -0.83 13.04 15.97
CA ASP A 25 -0.61 14.05 17.02
C ASP A 25 -0.89 13.50 18.41
N LEU A 26 -1.90 12.63 18.57
CA LEU A 26 -2.13 11.91 19.82
C LEU A 26 -0.90 11.08 20.20
N LEU A 27 -0.36 10.28 19.27
CA LEU A 27 0.76 9.38 19.54
C LEU A 27 2.06 10.14 19.82
N ILE A 28 2.31 11.25 19.13
CA ILE A 28 3.47 12.12 19.39
C ILE A 28 3.35 12.81 20.75
N ARG A 29 2.17 13.36 21.10
CA ARG A 29 1.94 13.98 22.41
C ARG A 29 2.06 13.01 23.58
N CYS A 30 1.74 11.74 23.36
CA CYS A 30 1.95 10.66 24.32
C CYS A 30 3.36 10.07 24.28
N GLU A 31 4.31 10.70 23.57
CA GLU A 31 5.72 10.30 23.49
C GLU A 31 5.94 8.88 22.95
N ALA A 32 4.99 8.34 22.17
CA ALA A 32 5.11 6.99 21.58
C ALA A 32 6.18 6.93 20.48
N PHE A 33 6.43 8.06 19.81
CA PHE A 33 7.51 8.29 18.85
C PHE A 33 7.69 9.80 18.59
N PRO A 34 8.86 10.26 18.13
CA PRO A 34 9.15 11.69 18.06
C PRO A 34 8.51 12.40 16.87
N GLU A 35 8.27 11.71 15.75
CA GLU A 35 7.76 12.32 14.52
C GLU A 35 7.12 11.30 13.54
N PRO A 36 6.28 11.74 12.59
CA PRO A 36 5.42 10.86 11.77
C PRO A 36 6.16 9.84 10.89
N THR A 37 7.45 10.02 10.63
CA THR A 37 8.26 9.10 9.83
C THR A 37 8.50 7.74 10.53
N PHE A 38 8.16 7.63 11.82
CA PHE A 38 8.10 6.37 12.58
C PHE A 38 6.84 5.51 12.30
N LEU A 39 6.00 5.93 11.34
CA LEU A 39 4.98 5.08 10.74
C LEU A 39 5.60 4.25 9.62
N TRP A 40 5.81 2.95 9.87
CA TRP A 40 6.39 2.01 8.90
C TRP A 40 5.32 1.37 8.01
N TRP A 41 4.37 2.18 7.57
CA TRP A 41 3.32 1.74 6.67
C TRP A 41 3.87 1.55 5.25
N ASP A 42 3.28 0.57 4.56
CA ASP A 42 3.59 0.25 3.16
C ASP A 42 3.24 1.41 2.21
N VAL A 43 2.27 2.25 2.60
CA VAL A 43 1.94 3.52 1.95
C VAL A 43 1.57 4.54 3.03
N ARG A 44 2.02 5.80 2.91
CA ARG A 44 1.77 6.83 3.92
C ARG A 44 1.72 8.25 3.35
N PRO A 45 0.96 9.17 3.97
CA PRO A 45 1.12 10.60 3.72
C PRO A 45 2.51 11.10 4.16
N GLN A 46 3.04 12.08 3.44
CA GLN A 46 4.23 12.84 3.80
C GLN A 46 3.92 14.34 3.75
N PRO A 47 3.44 14.92 4.86
CA PRO A 47 2.95 16.30 4.90
C PRO A 47 4.02 17.34 4.51
N ARG A 48 5.29 17.10 4.83
CA ARG A 48 6.38 18.02 4.50
C ARG A 48 6.53 18.27 3.00
N PHE A 49 6.22 17.28 2.18
CA PHE A 49 6.34 17.37 0.72
C PHE A 49 4.99 17.44 0.01
N GLY A 50 3.88 17.30 0.74
CA GLY A 50 2.54 17.23 0.15
C GLY A 50 2.34 16.00 -0.74
N THR A 51 2.95 14.87 -0.37
CA THR A 51 2.93 13.64 -1.17
C THR A 51 2.33 12.46 -0.41
N VAL A 52 2.01 11.40 -1.17
CA VAL A 52 1.79 10.05 -0.64
C VAL A 52 2.99 9.20 -1.07
N GLU A 53 3.67 8.59 -0.11
CA GLU A 53 4.84 7.73 -0.32
C GLU A 53 4.41 6.26 -0.40
N VAL A 54 4.62 5.59 -1.54
CA VAL A 54 4.48 4.14 -1.68
C VAL A 54 5.83 3.47 -1.41
N ARG A 55 5.88 2.54 -0.46
CA ARG A 55 7.12 2.05 0.17
C ARG A 55 7.21 0.53 0.28
N ILE A 56 6.30 -0.19 -0.35
CA ILE A 56 6.23 -1.66 -0.30
C ILE A 56 7.24 -2.35 -1.22
N MET A 57 7.71 -1.66 -2.26
CA MET A 57 8.51 -2.26 -3.33
C MET A 57 10.00 -2.34 -2.96
N ASP A 58 10.64 -3.44 -3.35
CA ASP A 58 12.10 -3.56 -3.30
C ASP A 58 12.76 -2.63 -4.33
N THR A 59 14.06 -2.41 -4.17
CA THR A 59 14.87 -1.69 -5.17
C THR A 59 15.03 -2.55 -6.43
N GLN A 60 14.86 -1.94 -7.60
CA GLN A 60 15.00 -2.64 -8.88
C GLN A 60 16.45 -2.62 -9.38
N SER A 61 16.81 -3.58 -10.23
CA SER A 61 18.18 -3.74 -10.73
C SER A 61 18.59 -2.65 -11.72
N THR A 62 17.61 -2.05 -12.40
CA THR A 62 17.84 -0.99 -13.39
C THR A 62 16.98 0.25 -13.16
N VAL A 63 17.45 1.39 -13.68
CA VAL A 63 16.69 2.64 -13.69
C VAL A 63 15.43 2.51 -14.55
N ALA A 64 15.49 1.73 -15.65
CA ALA A 64 14.35 1.52 -16.54
C ALA A 64 13.20 0.77 -15.83
N GLU A 65 13.50 -0.29 -15.09
CA GLU A 65 12.52 -1.01 -14.27
C GLU A 65 11.94 -0.12 -13.17
N THR A 66 12.80 0.68 -12.51
CA THR A 66 12.35 1.67 -11.52
C THR A 66 11.39 2.68 -12.15
N ALA A 67 11.72 3.21 -13.34
CA ALA A 67 10.86 4.16 -14.05
C ALA A 67 9.51 3.56 -14.45
N ALA A 68 9.47 2.28 -14.82
CA ALA A 68 8.23 1.57 -15.12
C ALA A 68 7.31 1.49 -13.89
N LEU A 69 7.87 1.17 -12.71
CA LEU A 69 7.10 1.17 -11.45
C LEU A 69 6.64 2.58 -11.07
N VAL A 70 7.46 3.61 -11.27
CA VAL A 70 7.06 5.01 -11.05
C VAL A 70 5.87 5.38 -11.92
N ALA A 71 5.92 5.04 -13.22
CA ALA A 71 4.82 5.31 -14.15
C ALA A 71 3.53 4.55 -13.75
N LEU A 72 3.66 3.30 -13.31
CA LEU A 72 2.54 2.51 -12.78
C LEU A 72 1.90 3.18 -11.56
N ILE A 73 2.69 3.55 -10.55
CA ILE A 73 2.17 4.21 -9.34
C ILE A 73 1.51 5.56 -9.66
N GLN A 74 2.10 6.37 -10.55
CA GLN A 74 1.49 7.63 -10.98
C GLN A 74 0.15 7.40 -11.70
N SER A 75 0.07 6.37 -12.53
CA SER A 75 -1.16 6.02 -13.25
C SER A 75 -2.25 5.54 -12.30
N LEU A 76 -1.92 4.66 -11.34
CA LEU A 76 -2.84 4.22 -10.29
C LEU A 76 -3.31 5.38 -9.42
N ALA A 77 -2.39 6.26 -8.98
CA ALA A 77 -2.76 7.42 -8.18
C ALA A 77 -3.71 8.36 -8.93
N ARG A 78 -3.48 8.59 -10.23
CA ARG A 78 -4.37 9.39 -11.07
C ARG A 78 -5.73 8.71 -11.25
N LEU A 79 -5.75 7.41 -11.50
CA LEU A 79 -6.97 6.62 -11.66
C LEU A 79 -7.83 6.68 -10.40
N GLU A 80 -7.24 6.41 -9.24
CA GLU A 80 -7.94 6.46 -7.96
C GLU A 80 -8.44 7.88 -7.62
N ALA A 81 -7.60 8.90 -7.84
CA ALA A 81 -7.98 10.29 -7.56
C ALA A 81 -9.11 10.83 -8.45
N GLN A 82 -9.28 10.29 -9.66
CA GLN A 82 -10.27 10.74 -10.62
C GLN A 82 -11.55 9.90 -10.61
N GLU A 83 -11.41 8.59 -10.41
CA GLU A 83 -12.48 7.62 -10.63
C GLU A 83 -12.88 6.87 -9.37
N GLY A 84 -12.07 6.89 -8.30
CA GLY A 84 -12.31 6.07 -7.11
C GLY A 84 -12.40 4.58 -7.46
N TYR A 85 -11.40 4.10 -8.21
CA TYR A 85 -11.41 2.79 -8.85
C TYR A 85 -11.38 1.62 -7.84
N ALA A 86 -10.83 1.83 -6.65
CA ALA A 86 -10.78 0.82 -5.61
C ALA A 86 -12.19 0.38 -5.16
N SER A 87 -12.42 -0.94 -5.17
CA SER A 87 -13.67 -1.53 -4.68
C SER A 87 -13.88 -1.26 -3.19
N GLU A 88 -15.04 -0.72 -2.82
CA GLU A 88 -15.45 -0.55 -1.41
C GLU A 88 -15.40 -1.86 -0.63
N GLN A 89 -15.76 -2.98 -1.28
CA GLN A 89 -15.72 -4.30 -0.68
C GLN A 89 -14.29 -4.73 -0.36
N LEU A 90 -13.32 -4.40 -1.24
CA LEU A 90 -11.91 -4.67 -0.99
C LEU A 90 -11.37 -3.79 0.15
N LEU A 91 -11.72 -2.50 0.15
CA LEU A 91 -11.33 -1.56 1.22
C LEU A 91 -11.90 -1.95 2.58
N ALA A 92 -13.06 -2.61 2.61
CA ALA A 92 -13.69 -3.14 3.82
C ALA A 92 -13.14 -4.51 4.28
N SER A 93 -12.19 -5.10 3.55
CA SER A 93 -11.68 -6.47 3.80
C SER A 93 -10.19 -6.47 4.19
N PRO A 94 -9.82 -6.03 5.41
CA PRO A 94 -8.42 -5.91 5.81
C PRO A 94 -7.67 -7.24 5.83
N GLU A 95 -8.33 -8.35 6.18
CA GLU A 95 -7.74 -9.69 6.15
C GLU A 95 -7.41 -10.12 4.71
N VAL A 96 -8.27 -9.77 3.75
CA VAL A 96 -8.03 -10.04 2.32
C VAL A 96 -6.85 -9.22 1.81
N LEU A 97 -6.76 -7.94 2.18
CA LEU A 97 -5.62 -7.10 1.83
C LEU A 97 -4.30 -7.66 2.41
N ALA A 98 -4.32 -8.07 3.67
CA ALA A 98 -3.15 -8.66 4.33
C ALA A 98 -2.72 -9.99 3.69
N GLU A 99 -3.66 -10.87 3.38
CA GLU A 99 -3.40 -12.14 2.68
C GLU A 99 -2.88 -11.89 1.27
N ASN A 100 -3.50 -10.99 0.50
CA ASN A 100 -3.06 -10.65 -0.86
C ASN A 100 -1.65 -10.05 -0.88
N ARG A 101 -1.30 -9.23 0.12
CA ARG A 101 0.08 -8.76 0.29
C ARG A 101 1.07 -9.91 0.46
N PHE A 102 0.72 -10.91 1.27
CA PHE A 102 1.55 -12.10 1.45
C PHE A 102 1.64 -12.94 0.17
N LEU A 103 0.51 -13.18 -0.50
CA LEU A 103 0.46 -13.94 -1.75
C LEU A 103 1.28 -13.28 -2.85
N ALA A 104 1.18 -11.96 -3.02
CA ALA A 104 1.98 -11.21 -3.98
C ALA A 104 3.50 -11.31 -3.67
N ALA A 105 3.89 -11.24 -2.40
CA ALA A 105 5.29 -11.39 -2.01
C ALA A 105 5.82 -12.82 -2.23
N ARG A 106 4.98 -13.84 -2.04
CA ARG A 106 5.36 -15.25 -2.20
C ARG A 106 5.37 -15.70 -3.66
N ASP A 107 4.33 -15.34 -4.42
CA ASP A 107 4.04 -15.89 -5.75
C ASP A 107 4.37 -14.89 -6.89
N GLY A 108 4.73 -13.65 -6.55
CA GLY A 108 5.04 -12.60 -7.51
C GLY A 108 3.82 -12.12 -8.32
N ALA A 109 4.09 -11.37 -9.39
CA ALA A 109 3.06 -10.72 -10.20
C ALA A 109 2.11 -11.70 -10.94
N GLY A 110 2.56 -12.93 -11.18
CA GLY A 110 1.75 -13.98 -11.81
C GLY A 110 0.94 -14.83 -10.82
N GLY A 111 1.07 -14.57 -9.51
CA GLY A 111 0.30 -15.25 -8.48
C GLY A 111 -1.19 -14.94 -8.54
N SER A 112 -2.02 -15.77 -7.90
CA SER A 112 -3.45 -15.49 -7.78
C SER A 112 -3.75 -14.79 -6.46
N LEU A 113 -4.60 -13.76 -6.51
CA LEU A 113 -5.05 -12.97 -5.37
C LEU A 113 -6.50 -13.31 -5.03
N VAL A 114 -6.87 -13.18 -3.76
CA VAL A 114 -8.25 -13.34 -3.28
C VAL A 114 -9.09 -12.14 -3.73
N ASP A 115 -10.21 -12.42 -4.38
CA ASP A 115 -11.25 -11.45 -4.70
C ASP A 115 -12.44 -11.65 -3.74
N PRO A 116 -12.78 -10.66 -2.89
CA PRO A 116 -13.86 -10.79 -1.93
C PRO A 116 -15.26 -10.78 -2.59
N GLY A 117 -15.41 -10.18 -3.77
CA GLY A 117 -16.66 -10.15 -4.53
C GLY A 117 -16.94 -11.47 -5.23
N ALA A 118 -15.92 -12.08 -5.83
CA ALA A 118 -16.03 -13.38 -6.49
C ALA A 118 -15.93 -14.58 -5.52
N ALA A 119 -15.50 -14.34 -4.27
CA ALA A 119 -15.25 -15.36 -3.26
C ALA A 119 -14.30 -16.48 -3.73
N CYS A 120 -13.32 -16.13 -4.57
CA CYS A 120 -12.34 -17.06 -5.11
C CYS A 120 -11.00 -16.37 -5.34
N ARG A 121 -9.98 -17.13 -5.75
CA ARG A 121 -8.71 -16.56 -6.19
C ARG A 121 -8.77 -16.25 -7.68
N VAL A 122 -8.44 -15.01 -8.04
CA VAL A 122 -8.33 -14.56 -9.43
C VAL A 122 -6.85 -14.45 -9.82
N PRO A 123 -6.47 -14.80 -11.06
CA PRO A 123 -5.11 -14.56 -11.53
C PRO A 123 -4.74 -13.08 -11.41
N GLY A 124 -3.49 -12.81 -11.01
CA GLY A 124 -2.91 -11.47 -11.08
C GLY A 124 -2.70 -11.01 -12.52
N ALA A 125 -1.73 -10.12 -12.74
CA ALA A 125 -1.37 -9.75 -14.09
C ALA A 125 -0.95 -11.00 -14.88
N PRO A 126 -1.38 -11.17 -16.15
CA PRO A 126 -0.84 -12.24 -16.98
C PRO A 126 0.68 -12.09 -16.98
N ALA A 127 1.40 -13.16 -16.64
CA ALA A 127 2.86 -13.15 -16.64
C ALA A 127 3.33 -12.63 -18.02
N TYR A 128 3.92 -11.43 -18.04
CA TYR A 128 4.53 -10.92 -19.25
C TYR A 128 5.71 -11.84 -19.52
N THR A 129 5.56 -12.74 -20.49
CA THR A 129 6.67 -13.52 -21.01
C THR A 129 7.54 -12.52 -21.76
N ALA A 130 8.55 -11.98 -21.07
CA ALA A 130 9.61 -11.24 -21.72
C ALA A 130 10.20 -12.15 -22.80
N ARG A 131 10.07 -11.72 -24.06
CA ARG A 131 10.81 -12.29 -25.19
C ARG A 131 12.22 -11.70 -25.22
#